data_AF-A0A965PU52-F1
#
_entry.id   AF-A0A965PU52-F1
#
_cell.length_a   1.000
_cell.length_b   1.000
_cell.length_c   1.000
_cell.angle_alpha   90.00
_cell.angle_beta   90.00
_cell.angle_gamma   90.00
#
_symmetry.space_group_name_H-M   'P 1'
#
loop_
_entity.id
_entity.type
_entity.pdbx_description
1 polymer ?
#
loop_
_entity_poly.entity_id
_entity_poly.type
_entity_poly.pdbx_seq_one_letter_code
_entity_poly.pdbx_strand_id
1 'polypeptide(L)' 'AGSRPGDTVLDPFNGSGTTGAVAVQHGRNYIGIELNPAYIELAKDRIGKARNPATYQSQKVVDAPLFGVAP' A
#
# COMPACT_ATOMS: atom_id res chain seq x y z
N ALA A 1 -19.05 -9.05 -15.77
CA ALA A 1 -18.71 -9.01 -14.34
C ALA A 1 -17.60 -7.98 -14.14
N GLY A 2 -17.70 -7.14 -13.10
CA GLY A 2 -16.76 -6.04 -12.82
C GLY A 2 -17.30 -5.18 -11.69
N SER A 3 -16.50 -4.21 -11.23
CA SER A 3 -16.91 -3.24 -10.19
C SER A 3 -17.05 -1.84 -10.77
N ARG A 4 -17.93 -1.04 -10.18
CA ARG A 4 -18.08 0.39 -10.47
C ARG A 4 -17.19 1.21 -9.51
N PRO A 5 -16.84 2.46 -9.86
CA PRO A 5 -16.34 3.42 -8.87
C PRO A 5 -17.26 3.46 -7.64
N GLY A 6 -16.66 3.52 -6.45
CA GLY A 6 -17.36 3.47 -5.16
C GLY A 6 -17.62 2.06 -4.60
N ASP A 7 -17.63 1.02 -5.43
CA ASP A 7 -17.75 -0.36 -4.94
C ASP A 7 -16.51 -0.77 -4.12
N THR A 8 -16.65 -1.80 -3.28
CA THR A 8 -15.55 -2.37 -2.48
C THR A 8 -14.97 -3.61 -3.16
N VAL A 9 -13.65 -3.64 -3.32
CA VAL A 9 -12.90 -4.81 -3.78
C VAL A 9 -12.27 -5.51 -2.56
N LEU A 10 -12.51 -6.81 -2.44
CA LEU A 10 -11.89 -7.68 -1.44
C LEU A 10 -10.82 -8.54 -2.10
N ASP A 11 -9.64 -8.58 -1.49
CA ASP A 11 -8.57 -9.50 -1.86
C ASP A 11 -8.09 -10.28 -0.63
N PRO A 12 -8.44 -11.58 -0.50
CA PRO A 12 -8.04 -12.40 0.63
C PRO A 12 -6.57 -12.85 0.59
N PHE A 13 -5.86 -12.61 -0.52
CA PHE A 13 -4.45 -12.96 -0.73
C PHE A 13 -3.69 -11.75 -1.26
N ASN A 14 -3.78 -10.65 -0.51
CA ASN A 14 -3.36 -9.32 -0.93
C ASN A 14 -1.88 -9.25 -1.33
N GLY A 15 -1.01 -10.07 -0.73
CA GLY A 15 0.41 -10.08 -1.01
C GLY A 15 0.98 -8.66 -0.96
N SER A 16 1.61 -8.24 -2.05
CA SER A 16 2.23 -6.91 -2.13
C SER A 16 1.27 -5.74 -2.44
N GLY A 17 -0.04 -5.97 -2.53
CA GLY A 17 -1.03 -4.88 -2.65
C GLY A 17 -1.33 -4.35 -4.04
N THR A 18 -1.07 -5.12 -5.10
CA THR A 18 -1.34 -4.68 -6.49
C THR A 18 -2.83 -4.47 -6.75
N THR A 19 -3.68 -5.40 -6.32
CA THR A 19 -5.15 -5.27 -6.47
C THR A 19 -5.65 -4.01 -5.78
N GLY A 20 -5.17 -3.73 -4.58
CA GLY A 20 -5.54 -2.53 -3.83
C GLY A 20 -5.11 -1.24 -4.50
N ALA A 21 -3.88 -1.20 -5.01
CA ALA A 21 -3.35 -0.03 -5.70
C ALA A 21 -4.19 0.33 -6.94
N VAL A 22 -4.51 -0.67 -7.75
CA VAL A 22 -5.36 -0.50 -8.94
C VAL A 22 -6.79 -0.11 -8.53
N ALA A 23 -7.36 -0.75 -7.51
CA ALA A 23 -8.70 -0.45 -7.02
C ALA A 23 -8.83 1.02 -6.60
N VAL A 24 -7.90 1.53 -5.77
CA VAL A 24 -7.96 2.93 -5.29
C VAL A 24 -7.71 3.96 -6.40
N GLN A 25 -6.79 3.69 -7.34
CA GLN A 25 -6.56 4.56 -8.51
C GLN A 25 -7.81 4.71 -9.37
N HIS A 26 -8.62 3.66 -9.41
CA HIS A 26 -9.85 3.60 -10.16
C HIS A 26 -11.07 4.03 -9.33
N GLY A 27 -10.88 4.61 -8.14
CA GLY A 27 -11.95 5.17 -7.32
C GLY A 27 -12.82 4.10 -6.63
N ARG A 28 -12.28 2.91 -6.36
CA ARG A 28 -12.94 1.87 -5.55
C ARG A 28 -12.43 1.91 -4.11
N ASN A 29 -13.26 1.41 -3.21
CA ASN A 29 -12.83 1.03 -1.86
C ASN A 29 -12.09 -0.31 -1.92
N TYR A 30 -11.20 -0.56 -0.95
CA TYR A 30 -10.38 -1.77 -0.94
C TYR A 30 -10.20 -2.34 0.45
N ILE A 31 -10.30 -3.67 0.55
CA ILE A 31 -9.97 -4.47 1.73
C ILE A 31 -9.01 -5.58 1.29
N GLY A 32 -7.81 -5.59 1.86
CA GLY A 32 -6.80 -6.63 1.61
C GLY A 32 -6.51 -7.41 2.89
N ILE A 33 -6.42 -8.74 2.79
CA ILE A 33 -6.00 -9.63 3.88
C ILE A 33 -4.68 -10.26 3.47
N GLU A 34 -3.68 -10.17 4.35
CA GLU A 34 -2.36 -10.77 4.15
C GLU A 34 -1.85 -11.26 5.50
N LEU A 35 -1.21 -12.44 5.52
CA LEU A 35 -0.68 -13.05 6.73
C LEU A 35 0.74 -12.59 7.03
N ASN A 36 1.56 -12.39 5.99
CA ASN A 36 2.96 -12.01 6.13
C ASN A 36 3.10 -10.51 6.46
N PRO A 37 3.62 -10.15 7.65
CA PRO A 37 3.79 -8.75 8.04
C PRO A 37 4.66 -7.94 7.09
N ALA A 38 5.68 -8.54 6.46
CA ALA A 38 6.54 -7.85 5.51
C ALA A 38 5.76 -7.42 4.26
N TYR A 39 4.79 -8.23 3.82
CA TYR A 39 3.92 -7.89 2.70
C TYR A 39 2.84 -6.88 3.08
N ILE A 40 2.35 -6.90 4.32
CA ILE A 40 1.46 -5.85 4.84
C ILE A 40 2.10 -4.47 4.72
N GLU A 41 3.36 -4.31 5.15
CA GLU A 41 4.05 -3.03 5.08
C GLU A 41 4.30 -2.58 3.62
N LEU A 42 4.66 -3.51 2.74
CA LEU A 42 4.80 -3.24 1.31
C LEU A 42 3.47 -2.82 0.67
N ALA A 43 2.39 -3.50 1.01
CA ALA A 43 1.05 -3.21 0.50
C ALA A 43 0.54 -1.84 0.97
N LYS A 44 0.76 -1.50 2.26
CA LYS A 44 0.41 -0.17 2.80
C LYS A 44 1.11 0.96 2.02
N ASP A 45 2.42 0.81 1.79
CA ASP A 45 3.21 1.79 1.04
C ASP A 45 2.74 1.92 -0.42
N ARG A 46 2.55 0.79 -1.11
CA ARG A 46 2.07 0.78 -2.50
C ARG A 46 0.67 1.39 -2.63
N ILE A 47 -0.28 0.97 -1.79
CA ILE A 47 -1.68 1.43 -1.87
C ILE A 47 -1.76 2.91 -1.47
N GLY A 48 -0.99 3.34 -0.47
CA GLY A 48 -0.92 4.74 -0.08
C GLY A 48 -0.39 5.64 -1.19
N LYS A 49 0.73 5.25 -1.83
CA LYS A 49 1.25 5.93 -3.02
C LYS A 49 0.24 5.98 -4.16
N ALA A 50 -0.46 4.88 -4.41
CA ALA A 50 -1.46 4.80 -5.47
C ALA A 50 -2.68 5.70 -5.20
N ARG A 51 -3.10 5.82 -3.94
CA ARG A 51 -4.25 6.65 -3.54
C ARG A 51 -3.93 8.14 -3.67
N ASN A 52 -2.78 8.59 -3.17
CA ASN A 52 -2.41 10.01 -3.14
C ASN A 52 -0.93 10.23 -3.54
N PRO A 53 -0.56 10.08 -4.82
CA PRO A 53 0.86 10.07 -5.23
C PRO A 53 1.64 11.33 -4.86
N ALA A 54 1.00 12.50 -4.97
CA ALA A 54 1.66 13.79 -4.74
C ALA A 54 1.87 14.13 -3.25
N THR A 55 1.14 13.49 -2.35
CA THR A 55 1.11 13.85 -0.92
C THR A 55 1.41 12.68 0.01
N TYR A 56 1.62 11.48 -0.54
CA TYR A 56 1.92 10.30 0.26
C TYR A 56 3.29 10.42 0.95
N GLN A 57 3.29 10.24 2.27
CA GLN A 57 4.48 10.14 3.09
C GLN A 57 4.55 8.71 3.66
N SER A 58 5.66 8.02 3.41
CA SER A 58 5.88 6.69 3.96
C SER A 58 6.13 6.78 5.46
N GLN A 59 5.59 5.84 6.23
CA GLN A 59 5.84 5.75 7.68
C GLN A 59 7.19 5.12 8.03
N LYS A 60 8.00 4.73 7.03
CA LYS A 60 9.38 4.31 7.28
C LYS A 60 10.19 5.52 7.76
N VAL A 61 10.42 5.58 9.06
CA VAL A 61 11.40 6.49 9.68
C VAL A 61 12.78 6.10 9.14
N VAL A 62 13.40 7.01 8.39
CA VAL A 62 14.76 6.84 7.88
C VAL A 62 15.77 7.48 8.84
N ASP A 63 15.73 7.11 10.11
CA ASP A 63 16.74 7.56 11.11
C ASP A 63 18.04 6.72 11.01
N ALA A 64 18.39 6.29 9.79
CA ALA A 64 19.72 5.75 9.55
C ALA A 64 20.64 6.94 9.23
N PRO A 65 21.75 7.14 9.97
CA PRO A 65 22.73 8.13 9.55
C PRO A 65 23.15 7.79 8.12
N LEU A 66 23.04 8.78 7.23
CA LEU A 66 23.39 8.63 5.81
C LEU A 66 24.80 8.02 5.63
N PHE A 67 25.67 8.26 6.63
CA PHE A 67 26.95 7.62 6.81
C PHE A 67 27.11 7.27 8.30
N GLY A 68 26.88 6.01 8.65
CA GLY A 68 27.23 5.50 9.97
C GLY A 68 28.75 5.39 10.10
N VAL A 69 29.41 6.44 10.57
CA VAL A 69 30.67 6.27 11.31
C VAL A 69 30.31 6.23 12.79
N ALA A 70 30.16 5.01 13.32
CA ALA A 70 30.22 4.82 14.75
C ALA A 70 31.62 5.27 15.25
N PRO A 71 31.74 5.87 16.44
CA PRO A 71 33.03 6.27 17.00
C PRO A 71 33.95 5.06 17.25
#